data_AF-A0A2D4MXM3-F1
#
_entry.id   AF-A0A2D4MXM3-F1
#
_cell.length_a   1.000
_cell.length_b   1.000
_cell.length_c   1.000
_cell.angle_alpha   90.00
_cell.angle_beta   90.00
_cell.angle_gamma   90.00
#
_symmetry.space_group_name_H-M   'P 1'
#
loop_
_entity.id
_entity.type
_entity.pdbx_description
1 polymer ?
#
loop_
_entity_poly.entity_id
_entity_poly.type
_entity_poly.pdbx_seq_one_letter_code
_entity_poly.pdbx_strand_id
1 'polypeptide(L)'
;MKDAMDETFHVHTRYAIRNKLPREVHIRFTKKTTKTEILQMTRDKALKYKEKEITILKQIPRRIREIRREYSFLTKELLKRGINYRWLAPEGLLFTWREQRHRIDTLDKAELFVMEYFRGKDEMRSHDQSL
;
A
#
# COMPACT_ATOMS: atom_id res chain seq x y z
N MET A 1 -25.37 14.37 -3.88
CA MET A 1 -23.90 14.16 -3.75
C MET A 1 -23.23 15.13 -2.77
N LYS A 2 -23.69 16.39 -2.62
CA LYS A 2 -23.13 17.34 -1.64
C LYS A 2 -23.29 16.87 -0.18
N ASP A 3 -24.38 16.18 0.16
CA ASP A 3 -24.64 15.71 1.53
C ASP A 3 -23.75 14.53 2.00
N ALA A 4 -22.89 14.01 1.14
CA ALA A 4 -21.96 12.92 1.47
C ALA A 4 -20.53 13.41 1.79
N MET A 5 -20.26 14.70 1.54
CA MET A 5 -18.96 15.34 1.77
C MET A 5 -19.05 16.17 3.05
N ASP A 6 -18.13 15.92 3.97
CA ASP A 6 -18.06 16.59 5.27
C ASP A 6 -17.15 17.82 5.17
N GLU A 7 -15.89 17.61 4.78
CA GLU A 7 -14.89 18.67 4.68
C GLU A 7 -14.01 18.49 3.45
N THR A 8 -13.56 19.59 2.85
CA THR A 8 -12.61 19.60 1.73
C THR A 8 -11.46 20.57 1.98
N PHE A 9 -10.23 20.10 1.83
CA PHE A 9 -9.03 20.88 2.09
C PHE A 9 -8.08 20.86 0.90
N HIS A 10 -7.45 21.98 0.62
CA HIS A 10 -6.25 22.03 -0.22
C HIS A 10 -5.01 21.83 0.64
N VAL A 11 -4.24 20.79 0.34
CA VAL A 11 -3.04 20.44 1.08
C VAL A 11 -1.81 20.65 0.20
N HIS A 12 -0.86 21.40 0.75
CA HIS A 12 0.42 21.61 0.10
C HIS A 12 1.44 20.63 0.67
N THR A 13 1.66 19.52 -0.03
CA THR A 13 2.68 18.55 0.36
C THR A 13 4.05 19.02 -0.11
N ARG A 14 5.10 18.68 0.66
CA ARG A 14 6.50 18.91 0.21
C ARG A 14 6.79 18.26 -1.13
N TYR A 15 6.11 17.14 -1.42
CA TYR A 15 6.21 16.44 -2.70
C TYR A 15 5.66 17.30 -3.85
N ALA A 16 4.48 17.90 -3.70
CA ALA A 16 3.91 18.77 -4.71
C ALA A 16 4.79 20.00 -4.98
N ILE A 17 5.33 20.61 -3.91
CA ILE A 17 6.28 21.74 -4.02
C ILE A 17 7.52 21.34 -4.82
N ARG A 18 8.18 20.24 -4.42
CA ARG A 18 9.46 19.81 -5.00
C ARG A 18 9.32 19.46 -6.49
N ASN A 19 8.20 18.86 -6.88
CA ASN A 19 7.96 18.42 -8.25
C ASN A 19 7.15 19.41 -9.10
N LYS A 20 6.90 20.63 -8.58
CA LYS A 20 6.08 21.66 -9.26
C LYS A 20 4.70 21.14 -9.69
N LEU A 21 4.08 20.30 -8.86
CA LEU A 21 2.75 19.72 -9.10
C LEU A 21 1.65 20.60 -8.48
N PRO A 22 0.41 20.53 -9.01
CA PRO A 22 -0.75 21.15 -8.37
C PRO A 22 -0.94 20.68 -6.92
N ARG A 23 -1.61 21.52 -6.11
CA ARG A 23 -1.94 21.18 -4.71
C ARG A 23 -2.83 19.93 -4.66
N GLU A 24 -2.59 19.09 -3.65
CA GLU A 24 -3.43 17.93 -3.38
C GLU A 24 -4.76 18.40 -2.77
N VAL A 25 -5.85 17.68 -3.06
CA VAL A 25 -7.17 17.94 -2.49
C VAL A 25 -7.55 16.78 -1.59
N HIS A 26 -7.71 17.05 -0.29
CA HIS A 26 -8.17 16.06 0.68
C HIS A 26 -9.66 16.23 0.92
N ILE A 27 -10.41 15.15 0.75
CA ILE A 27 -11.85 15.13 0.94
C ILE A 27 -12.15 14.18 2.10
N ARG A 28 -12.83 14.70 3.13
CA ARG A 28 -13.43 13.91 4.19
C ARG A 28 -14.88 13.61 3.79
N PHE A 29 -15.21 12.33 3.76
CA PHE A 29 -16.56 11.87 3.47
C PHE A 29 -17.27 11.51 4.77
N THR A 30 -18.56 11.83 4.85
CA THR A 30 -19.42 11.47 5.99
C THR A 30 -19.62 9.96 6.07
N LYS A 31 -19.77 9.29 4.91
CA LYS A 31 -19.98 7.83 4.81
C LYS A 31 -18.75 7.13 4.24
N LYS A 32 -18.34 6.03 4.90
CA LYS A 32 -17.23 5.16 4.43
C LYS A 32 -17.57 4.42 3.13
N THR A 33 -18.85 4.15 2.87
CA THR A 33 -19.33 3.46 1.66
C THR A 33 -19.00 4.27 0.42
N THR A 34 -19.36 5.55 0.39
CA THR A 34 -19.06 6.48 -0.72
C THR A 34 -17.56 6.55 -1.03
N LYS A 35 -16.71 6.61 0.02
CA LYS A 35 -15.25 6.55 -0.17
C LYS A 35 -14.80 5.25 -0.84
N THR A 36 -15.43 4.14 -0.50
CA THR A 36 -15.06 2.81 -1.02
C THR A 36 -15.50 2.66 -2.47
N GLU A 37 -16.72 3.10 -2.79
CA GLU A 37 -17.26 3.13 -4.15
C GLU A 37 -16.39 3.98 -5.08
N ILE A 38 -16.02 5.20 -4.67
CA ILE A 38 -15.13 6.07 -5.47
C ILE A 38 -13.78 5.39 -5.73
N LEU A 39 -13.18 4.79 -4.70
CA LEU A 39 -11.90 4.08 -4.85
C LEU A 39 -12.02 2.86 -5.78
N GLN A 40 -13.17 2.19 -5.81
CA GLN A 40 -13.41 1.07 -6.72
C GLN A 40 -13.56 1.57 -8.15
N MET A 41 -14.39 2.59 -8.39
CA MET A 41 -14.55 3.21 -9.70
C MET A 41 -13.22 3.70 -10.31
N THR A 42 -12.33 4.26 -9.48
CA THR A 42 -11.02 4.74 -9.94
C THR A 42 -10.05 3.64 -10.34
N ARG A 43 -10.25 2.41 -9.86
CA ARG A 43 -9.46 1.25 -10.29
C ARG A 43 -9.92 0.74 -11.64
N ASP A 44 -11.23 0.75 -11.86
CA ASP A 44 -11.84 0.23 -13.08
C ASP A 44 -11.70 1.20 -14.25
N LYS A 45 -11.77 2.52 -13.98
CA LYS A 45 -11.71 3.55 -15.01
C LYS A 45 -10.88 4.75 -14.57
N ALA A 46 -9.95 5.14 -15.44
CA ALA A 46 -9.23 6.41 -15.31
C ALA A 46 -10.22 7.58 -15.33
N LEU A 47 -10.23 8.37 -14.26
CA LEU A 47 -11.09 9.55 -14.15
C LEU A 47 -10.42 10.73 -14.87
N LYS A 48 -11.18 11.43 -15.70
CA LYS A 48 -10.72 12.63 -16.40
C LYS A 48 -11.57 13.83 -15.99
N TYR A 49 -10.91 14.94 -15.69
CA TYR A 49 -11.53 16.24 -15.46
C TYR A 49 -10.94 17.24 -16.46
N LYS A 50 -11.79 17.83 -17.31
CA LYS A 50 -11.38 18.76 -18.38
C LYS A 50 -10.21 18.19 -19.20
N GLU A 51 -10.39 16.96 -19.69
CA GLU A 51 -9.41 16.18 -20.50
C GLU A 51 -8.13 15.76 -19.77
N LYS A 52 -7.91 16.23 -18.54
CA LYS A 52 -6.77 15.83 -17.72
C LYS A 52 -7.13 14.65 -16.83
N GLU A 53 -6.27 13.64 -16.82
CA GLU A 53 -6.42 12.51 -15.93
C GLU A 53 -6.18 12.93 -14.47
N ILE A 54 -7.03 12.45 -13.57
CA ILE A 54 -6.90 12.66 -12.14
C ILE A 54 -6.68 11.32 -11.45
N THR A 55 -5.69 11.26 -10.57
CA THR A 55 -5.43 10.07 -9.76
C THR A 55 -6.01 10.27 -8.36
N ILE A 56 -6.79 9.32 -7.89
CA ILE A 56 -7.37 9.33 -6.54
C ILE A 56 -6.66 8.28 -5.70
N LEU A 57 -6.12 8.70 -4.55
CA LEU A 57 -5.41 7.82 -3.63
C LEU A 57 -6.07 7.84 -2.25
N LYS A 58 -6.00 6.71 -1.55
CA LYS A 58 -6.44 6.64 -0.16
C LYS A 58 -5.45 7.38 0.73
N GLN A 59 -5.93 8.39 1.47
CA GLN A 59 -5.12 9.04 2.49
C GLN A 59 -4.78 8.08 3.64
N ILE A 60 -3.49 7.93 3.92
CA ILE A 60 -2.96 7.15 5.04
C ILE A 60 -2.31 8.14 6.04
N PRO A 61 -2.79 8.14 7.31
CA PRO A 61 -2.19 8.95 8.38
C PRO A 61 -0.68 8.77 8.47
N ARG A 62 0.03 9.85 8.82
CA ARG A 62 1.50 9.86 8.89
C ARG A 62 2.05 8.82 9.86
N ARG A 63 1.46 8.69 11.06
CA ARG A 63 1.85 7.68 12.07
C ARG A 63 1.83 6.25 11.51
N ILE A 64 0.76 5.88 10.80
CA ILE A 64 0.64 4.57 10.15
C ILE A 64 1.70 4.39 9.06
N ARG A 65 2.02 5.45 8.32
CA ARG A 65 3.06 5.42 7.29
C ARG A 65 4.46 5.20 7.87
N GLU A 66 4.73 5.75 9.05
CA GLU A 66 5.98 5.57 9.78
C GLU A 66 6.12 4.12 10.24
N ILE A 67 5.09 3.54 10.88
CA ILE A 67 5.07 2.10 11.25
C ILE A 67 5.30 1.22 10.01
N ARG A 68 4.60 1.47 8.90
CA ARG A 68 4.77 0.67 7.67
C ARG A 68 6.16 0.76 7.04
N ARG A 69 6.95 1.79 7.34
CA ARG A 69 8.34 1.89 6.85
C ARG A 69 9.25 0.89 7.55
N GLU A 70 8.96 0.52 8.79
CA GLU A 70 9.74 -0.47 9.53
C GLU A 70 9.65 -1.83 8.83
N TYR A 71 8.47 -2.20 8.32
CA TYR A 71 8.24 -3.40 7.49
C TYR A 71 8.81 -3.32 6.06
N SER A 72 9.67 -2.33 5.75
CA SER A 72 10.24 -2.17 4.40
C SER A 72 11.11 -3.36 3.97
N PHE A 73 11.78 -4.03 4.90
CA PHE A 73 12.59 -5.22 4.62
C PHE A 73 11.72 -6.36 4.06
N LEU A 74 10.60 -6.67 4.74
CA LEU A 74 9.68 -7.73 4.35
C LEU A 74 9.00 -7.38 3.01
N THR A 75 8.49 -6.16 2.87
CA THR A 75 7.77 -5.76 1.66
C THR A 75 8.66 -5.75 0.42
N LYS A 76 9.94 -5.35 0.52
CA LYS A 76 10.91 -5.48 -0.57
C LYS A 76 11.10 -6.93 -1.00
N GLU A 77 11.22 -7.84 -0.04
CA GLU A 77 11.43 -9.26 -0.31
C GLU A 77 10.19 -9.92 -0.93
N LEU A 78 8.99 -9.53 -0.48
CA LEU A 78 7.72 -9.95 -1.07
C LEU A 78 7.58 -9.45 -2.52
N LEU A 79 7.91 -8.18 -2.78
CA LEU A 79 7.89 -7.59 -4.11
C LEU A 79 8.89 -8.25 -5.06
N LYS A 80 10.12 -8.52 -4.60
CA LYS A 80 11.16 -9.22 -5.37
C LYS A 80 10.70 -10.60 -5.86
N ARG A 81 9.82 -11.24 -5.10
CA ARG A 81 9.27 -12.58 -5.38
C ARG A 81 7.92 -12.54 -6.10
N GLY A 82 7.42 -11.35 -6.45
CA GLY A 82 6.12 -11.19 -7.11
C GLY A 82 4.92 -11.54 -6.23
N ILE A 83 5.07 -11.51 -4.90
CA ILE A 83 4.02 -11.90 -3.97
C ILE A 83 3.11 -10.70 -3.69
N ASN A 84 1.82 -10.88 -3.94
CA ASN A 84 0.82 -9.89 -3.59
C ASN A 84 0.60 -9.87 -2.07
N TYR A 85 0.62 -8.67 -1.50
CA TYR A 85 0.38 -8.46 -0.08
C TYR A 85 -0.64 -7.34 0.16
N ARG A 86 -1.35 -7.44 1.27
CA ARG A 86 -2.34 -6.48 1.72
C ARG A 86 -1.97 -5.99 3.10
N TRP A 87 -1.88 -4.67 3.27
CA TRP A 87 -1.72 -4.08 4.58
C TRP A 87 -2.99 -4.22 5.42
N LEU A 88 -2.82 -4.71 6.64
CA LEU A 88 -3.78 -4.53 7.71
C LEU A 88 -3.58 -3.13 8.32
N ALA A 89 -4.62 -2.58 8.95
CA ALA A 89 -4.55 -1.32 9.66
C ALA A 89 -4.97 -1.58 11.10
N PRO A 90 -4.25 -1.05 12.11
CA PRO A 90 -3.17 -0.06 12.02
C PRO A 90 -1.81 -0.63 11.62
N GLU A 91 -1.52 -1.87 12.01
CA GLU A 91 -0.25 -2.58 11.80
C GLU A 91 -0.53 -3.96 11.19
N GLY A 92 0.47 -4.51 10.50
CA GLY A 92 0.46 -5.88 10.00
C GLY A 92 0.26 -6.05 8.50
N LEU A 93 0.62 -7.23 8.03
CA LEU A 93 0.61 -7.64 6.63
C LEU A 93 -0.12 -8.97 6.48
N LEU A 94 -0.95 -9.08 5.44
CA LEU A 94 -1.57 -10.32 5.02
C LEU A 94 -1.10 -10.64 3.60
N PHE A 95 -0.54 -11.81 3.38
CA PHE A 95 -0.15 -12.27 2.05
C PHE A 95 -0.31 -13.78 1.95
N THR A 96 -0.40 -14.27 0.72
CA THR A 96 -0.43 -15.70 0.44
C THR A 96 0.93 -16.12 -0.09
N TRP A 97 1.56 -17.10 0.57
CA TRP A 97 2.84 -17.66 0.16
C TRP A 97 2.76 -19.19 0.22
N ARG A 98 3.16 -19.87 -0.86
CA ARG A 98 3.04 -21.34 -1.00
C ARG A 98 1.65 -21.86 -0.62
N GLU A 99 0.60 -21.21 -1.14
CA GLU A 99 -0.81 -21.54 -0.87
C GLU A 99 -1.27 -21.36 0.60
N GLN A 100 -0.37 -20.96 1.51
CA GLN A 100 -0.69 -20.63 2.88
C GLN A 100 -0.90 -19.12 3.06
N ARG A 101 -1.95 -18.76 3.81
CA ARG A 101 -2.24 -17.36 4.15
C ARG A 101 -1.47 -17.02 5.42
N HIS A 102 -0.49 -16.14 5.29
CA HIS A 102 0.29 -15.65 6.44
C HIS A 102 -0.24 -14.29 6.88
N ARG A 103 -0.50 -14.18 8.18
CA ARG A 103 -0.89 -12.94 8.85
C ARG A 103 0.22 -12.56 9.83
N ILE A 104 0.89 -11.46 9.53
CA ILE A 104 1.96 -10.91 10.35
C ILE A 104 1.41 -9.66 11.02
N ASP A 105 1.22 -9.71 12.33
CA ASP A 105 0.63 -8.61 13.10
C ASP A 105 1.67 -7.73 13.82
N THR A 106 2.92 -8.20 13.96
CA THR A 106 3.99 -7.51 14.69
C THR A 106 5.32 -7.56 13.93
N LEU A 107 6.21 -6.63 14.26
CA LEU A 107 7.55 -6.53 13.65
C LEU A 107 8.38 -7.79 13.94
N ASP A 108 8.36 -8.29 15.17
CA ASP A 108 9.11 -9.50 15.56
C ASP A 108 8.69 -10.72 14.72
N LYS A 109 7.38 -10.88 14.46
CA LYS A 109 6.88 -11.94 13.58
C LYS A 109 7.32 -11.74 12.14
N ALA A 110 7.47 -10.50 11.68
CA ALA A 110 7.99 -10.20 10.35
C ALA A 110 9.47 -10.58 10.24
N GLU A 111 10.27 -10.27 11.26
CA GLU A 111 11.69 -10.62 11.32
C GLU A 111 11.88 -12.15 11.39
N LEU A 112 11.15 -12.83 12.27
CA LEU A 112 11.15 -14.29 12.35
C LEU A 112 10.78 -14.93 11.01
N PHE A 113 9.75 -14.43 10.33
CA PHE A 113 9.36 -14.94 9.01
C PHE A 113 10.48 -14.77 7.98
N VAL A 114 11.17 -13.62 7.98
CA VAL A 114 12.29 -13.38 7.07
C VAL A 114 13.48 -14.28 7.40
N MET A 115 13.79 -14.45 8.68
CA MET A 115 14.87 -15.34 9.13
C MET A 115 14.61 -16.79 8.76
N GLU A 116 13.42 -17.32 9.01
CA GLU A 116 13.08 -18.72 8.74
C GLU A 116 12.91 -19.02 7.25
N TYR A 117 12.21 -18.16 6.51
CA TYR A 117 11.77 -18.49 5.15
C TYR A 117 12.64 -17.86 4.05
N PHE A 118 13.36 -16.78 4.35
CA PHE A 118 14.20 -16.09 3.36
C PHE A 118 15.69 -16.33 3.55
N ARG A 119 16.18 -16.52 4.79
CA ARG A 119 17.61 -16.79 5.05
C ARG A 119 18.08 -18.19 4.62
N GLY A 120 17.17 -19.17 4.55
CA GLY A 120 17.50 -20.55 4.15
C GLY A 120 17.52 -20.84 2.64
N LYS A 121 17.48 -19.83 1.76
CA LYS A 121 17.34 -20.05 0.30
C LYS A 121 18.34 -19.30 -0.61
N ASP A 122 19.46 -18.84 -0.06
CA ASP A 122 20.64 -18.57 -0.90
C ASP A 122 21.46 -19.85 -1.19
N GLU A 123 21.16 -20.99 -0.53
CA GLU A 123 21.91 -22.25 -0.73
C GLU A 123 21.21 -23.30 -1.61
N MET A 124 19.95 -23.10 -2.02
CA MET A 124 19.19 -24.12 -2.78
C MET A 124 18.93 -23.80 -4.26
N ARG A 125 19.53 -22.74 -4.81
CA ARG A 125 19.38 -22.37 -6.24
C ARG A 125 20.65 -22.53 -7.07
N SER A 126 21.72 -23.09 -6.50
CA SER A 126 22.95 -23.42 -7.22
C SER A 126 23.02 -24.87 -7.71
N HIS A 127 22.06 -25.74 -7.34
CA HIS A 127 22.13 -27.17 -7.69
C HIS A 127 21.25 -27.61 -8.87
N ASP A 128 20.63 -26.66 -9.58
CA ASP A 128 19.76 -26.96 -10.73
C ASP A 128 20.24 -26.28 -12.03
N GLN A 129 21.56 -26.09 -12.14
CA GLN A 129 22.25 -25.77 -13.40
C GLN A 129 23.43 -26.73 -13.57
N SER A 130 23.12 -28.02 -13.74
CA SER A 130 24.05 -29.01 -14.25
C SER A 130 23.26 -30.11 -14.95
N LEU A 131 22.81 -29.81 -16.17
CA LEU A 131 22.47 -30.76 -17.24
C LEU A 131 22.81 -30.10 -18.59
#